data_AF-A0A1G0JH92-F1
#
_entry.id   AF-A0A1G0JH92-F1
#
_cell.length_a   1.000
_cell.length_b   1.000
_cell.length_c   1.000
_cell.angle_alpha   90.00
_cell.angle_beta   90.00
_cell.angle_gamma   90.00
#
_symmetry.space_group_name_H-M   'P 1'
#
loop_
_entity.id
_entity.type
_entity.pdbx_description
1 polymer ?
#
loop_
_entity_poly.entity_id
_entity_poly.type
_entity_poly.pdbx_seq_one_letter_code
_entity_poly.pdbx_strand_id
1 'polypeptide(L)'
;MQDSPLSVQQVADEVGMSLYHFIRLYKAVFGETPNQYQIRMRLEKAKLLLVASDLSITDVCMEVGYSSLGTFSDLFSRRFGMAPSTYREMFRPAVRVSDEVPRQFIPDCFSLMGGAPNLQSNIREASLI
;
A
#
# COMPACT_ATOMS: atom_id res chain seq x y z
N MET A 1 0.91 17.03 -4.97
CA MET A 1 2.33 17.10 -5.38
C MET A 1 2.54 15.92 -6.33
N GLN A 2 2.70 16.16 -7.63
CA GLN A 2 2.80 15.09 -8.62
C GLN A 2 4.19 14.45 -8.51
N ASP A 3 4.30 13.25 -7.95
CA ASP A 3 5.52 12.44 -7.98
C ASP A 3 5.69 11.89 -9.41
N SER A 4 6.18 12.71 -10.33
CA SER A 4 6.61 12.21 -11.64
C SER A 4 7.70 11.16 -11.42
N PRO A 5 7.63 9.98 -12.08
CA PRO A 5 8.61 8.92 -11.84
C PRO A 5 10.02 9.43 -12.16
N LEU A 6 10.87 9.56 -11.13
CA LEU A 6 12.27 9.89 -11.33
C LEU A 6 12.92 8.74 -12.11
N SER A 7 13.37 9.04 -13.32
CA SER A 7 14.05 8.07 -14.16
C SER A 7 15.45 7.79 -13.62
N VAL A 8 15.92 6.55 -13.79
CA VAL A 8 17.29 6.16 -13.41
C VAL A 8 18.34 7.04 -14.11
N GLN A 9 18.04 7.51 -15.32
CA GLN A 9 18.89 8.43 -16.07
C GLN A 9 19.02 9.78 -15.36
N GLN A 10 17.92 10.38 -14.92
CA GLN A 10 17.95 11.67 -14.21
C GLN A 10 18.78 11.58 -12.93
N VAL A 11 18.64 10.48 -12.18
CA VAL A 11 19.43 10.28 -10.95
C VAL A 11 20.92 10.13 -11.29
N ALA A 12 21.26 9.40 -12.36
CA ALA A 12 22.65 9.25 -12.79
C ALA A 12 23.26 10.59 -13.21
N ASP A 13 22.51 11.41 -13.95
CA ASP A 13 22.94 12.74 -14.40
C ASP A 13 23.14 13.70 -13.22
N GLU A 14 22.25 13.67 -12.22
CA GLU A 14 22.33 14.51 -11.02
C GLU A 14 23.58 14.18 -10.16
N VAL A 15 23.99 12.92 -10.10
CA VAL A 15 25.21 12.50 -9.39
C VAL A 15 26.47 12.55 -10.26
N GLY A 16 26.38 13.06 -11.48
CA GLY A 16 27.51 13.21 -12.41
C GLY A 16 28.10 11.89 -12.91
N MET A 17 27.29 10.84 -13.00
CA MET A 17 27.71 9.51 -13.43
C MET A 17 27.06 9.11 -14.77
N SER A 18 27.80 8.38 -15.59
CA SER A 18 27.14 7.69 -16.71
C SER A 18 26.15 6.65 -16.19
N LEU A 19 25.02 6.47 -16.88
CA LEU A 19 23.97 5.51 -16.51
C LEU A 19 24.52 4.11 -16.22
N TYR A 20 25.46 3.64 -17.06
CA TYR A 20 26.04 2.31 -16.92
C TYR A 20 26.97 2.20 -15.69
N HIS A 21 27.71 3.25 -15.35
CA HIS A 21 28.49 3.26 -14.11
C HIS A 21 27.57 3.30 -12.89
N PHE A 22 26.55 4.15 -12.91
CA PHE A 22 25.55 4.25 -11.86
C PHE A 22 24.85 2.90 -11.58
N ILE A 23 24.32 2.22 -12.60
CA ILE A 23 23.62 0.94 -12.42
C ILE A 23 24.54 -0.13 -11.83
N ARG A 24 25.81 -0.19 -12.27
CA ARG A 24 26.78 -1.15 -11.73
C ARG A 24 27.10 -0.88 -10.27
N LEU A 25 27.37 0.38 -9.92
CA LEU A 25 27.67 0.77 -8.54
C LEU A 25 26.46 0.54 -7.64
N TYR A 26 25.27 0.92 -8.10
CA TYR A 26 24.02 0.68 -7.37
C TYR A 26 23.84 -0.81 -7.10
N LYS A 27 24.01 -1.67 -8.11
CA LYS A 27 23.93 -3.13 -7.92
C LYS A 27 25.01 -3.66 -6.98
N ALA A 28 26.22 -3.13 -7.03
CA ALA A 28 27.29 -3.53 -6.12
C ALA A 28 26.99 -3.20 -4.65
N VAL A 29 26.28 -2.07 -4.40
CA VAL A 29 25.93 -1.62 -3.05
C VAL A 29 24.62 -2.25 -2.54
N PHE A 30 23.58 -2.30 -3.36
CA PHE A 30 22.23 -2.74 -2.95
C PHE A 30 21.91 -4.19 -3.34
N GLY A 31 22.76 -4.86 -4.11
CA GLY A 31 22.56 -6.24 -4.59
C GLY A 31 21.60 -6.37 -5.78
N GLU A 32 20.85 -5.32 -6.11
CA GLU A 32 19.89 -5.28 -7.21
C GLU A 32 20.04 -4.01 -8.06
N THR A 33 19.55 -4.03 -9.30
CA THR A 33 19.56 -2.84 -10.15
C THR A 33 18.49 -1.83 -9.70
N PRO A 34 18.64 -0.52 -10.02
CA PRO A 34 17.63 0.49 -9.69
C PRO A 34 16.21 0.13 -10.15
N ASN A 35 16.06 -0.45 -11.34
CA ASN A 35 14.76 -0.89 -11.85
C ASN A 35 14.16 -2.05 -11.05
N GLN A 36 14.98 -3.01 -10.63
CA GLN A 36 14.53 -4.13 -9.78
C GLN A 36 14.08 -3.61 -8.41
N TYR A 37 14.84 -2.68 -7.83
CA TYR A 37 14.48 -2.00 -6.60
C TYR A 37 13.11 -1.29 -6.73
N GLN A 38 12.90 -0.53 -7.80
CA GLN A 38 11.61 0.15 -8.02
C GLN A 38 10.44 -0.83 -8.14
N ILE A 39 10.60 -1.92 -8.91
CA ILE A 39 9.56 -2.97 -9.01
C ILE A 39 9.26 -3.54 -7.64
N ARG A 40 10.29 -3.89 -6.86
CA ARG A 40 10.11 -4.43 -5.51
C ARG A 40 9.35 -3.44 -4.62
N MET A 41 9.74 -2.17 -4.60
CA MET A 41 9.08 -1.14 -3.80
C MET A 41 7.62 -0.91 -4.22
N ARG A 42 7.31 -0.93 -5.52
CA ARG A 42 5.92 -0.83 -6.02
C ARG A 42 5.06 -2.00 -5.55
N LEU A 43 5.59 -3.22 -5.61
CA LEU A 43 4.90 -4.42 -5.17
C LEU A 43 4.69 -4.44 -3.64
N GLU A 44 5.67 -3.98 -2.86
CA GLU A 44 5.49 -3.82 -1.40
C GLU A 44 4.45 -2.74 -1.06
N LYS A 45 4.42 -1.60 -1.78
CA LYS A 45 3.34 -0.59 -1.65
C LYS A 45 1.98 -1.23 -1.98
N ALA A 46 1.90 -2.03 -3.05
CA ALA A 46 0.66 -2.69 -3.44
C ALA A 46 0.15 -3.63 -2.35
N LYS A 47 1.04 -4.42 -1.74
CA LYS A 47 0.71 -5.29 -0.61
C LYS A 47 0.07 -4.52 0.55
N LEU A 48 0.63 -3.37 0.91
CA LEU A 48 0.06 -2.51 1.95
C LEU A 48 -1.33 -1.99 1.57
N LEU A 49 -1.49 -1.47 0.34
CA LEU A 49 -2.76 -0.96 -0.15
C LEU A 49 -3.85 -2.03 -0.24
N LEU A 50 -3.50 -3.27 -0.62
CA LEU A 50 -4.44 -4.38 -0.72
C LEU A 50 -5.10 -4.71 0.63
N VAL A 51 -4.39 -4.47 1.75
CA VAL A 51 -4.86 -4.77 3.11
C VAL A 51 -5.49 -3.54 3.77
N ALA A 52 -4.87 -2.37 3.60
CA ALA A 52 -5.21 -1.16 4.36
C ALA A 52 -6.28 -0.27 3.70
N SER A 53 -6.63 -0.50 2.43
CA SER A 53 -7.56 0.37 1.69
C SER A 53 -8.76 -0.39 1.10
N ASP A 54 -9.79 0.37 0.74
CA ASP A 54 -10.98 -0.12 0.01
C ASP A 54 -10.85 -0.05 -1.52
N LEU A 55 -9.68 0.33 -2.04
CA LEU A 55 -9.44 0.47 -3.47
C LEU A 55 -9.73 -0.84 -4.21
N SER A 56 -10.24 -0.78 -5.43
CA SER A 56 -10.32 -1.99 -6.27
C SER A 56 -8.90 -2.49 -6.60
N ILE A 57 -8.77 -3.75 -7.01
CA ILE A 57 -7.45 -4.29 -7.41
C ILE A 57 -6.90 -3.49 -8.60
N THR A 58 -7.77 -3.06 -9.51
CA THR A 58 -7.43 -2.20 -10.65
C THR A 58 -6.91 -0.84 -10.18
N ASP A 59 -7.55 -0.21 -9.19
CA ASP A 59 -7.10 1.09 -8.67
C ASP A 59 -5.75 0.94 -7.97
N VAL A 60 -5.54 -0.12 -7.19
CA VAL A 60 -4.23 -0.41 -6.59
C VAL A 60 -3.14 -0.57 -7.66
N CYS A 61 -3.44 -1.27 -8.76
CA CYS A 61 -2.52 -1.44 -9.89
C CYS A 61 -2.09 -0.08 -10.47
N MET A 62 -3.04 0.83 -10.70
CA MET A 62 -2.76 2.17 -11.23
C MET A 62 -2.00 3.04 -10.21
N GLU A 63 -2.39 2.96 -8.93
CA GLU A 63 -1.83 3.73 -7.82
C GLU A 63 -0.35 3.39 -7.51
N VAL A 64 0.08 2.16 -7.81
CA VAL A 64 1.50 1.76 -7.71
C VAL A 64 2.26 1.94 -9.04
N GLY A 65 1.61 2.51 -10.05
CA GLY A 65 2.24 2.95 -11.30
C GLY A 65 2.37 1.86 -12.38
N TYR A 66 1.52 0.84 -12.38
CA TYR A 66 1.37 -0.08 -13.51
C TYR A 66 0.22 0.36 -14.41
N SER A 67 0.38 0.19 -15.73
CA SER A 67 -0.64 0.50 -16.73
C SER A 67 -1.51 -0.70 -17.11
N SER A 68 -1.15 -1.91 -16.67
CA SER A 68 -1.84 -3.16 -17.01
C SER A 68 -1.99 -4.06 -15.79
N LEU A 69 -3.24 -4.44 -15.53
CA LEU A 69 -3.60 -5.35 -14.44
C LEU A 69 -2.96 -6.73 -14.59
N GLY A 70 -2.80 -7.22 -15.83
CA GLY A 70 -2.18 -8.52 -16.10
C GLY A 70 -0.70 -8.53 -15.70
N THR A 71 0.06 -7.53 -16.16
CA THR A 71 1.48 -7.39 -15.81
C THR A 71 1.68 -7.24 -14.30
N PHE A 72 0.84 -6.42 -13.65
CA PHE A 72 0.86 -6.27 -12.20
C PHE A 72 0.58 -7.60 -11.48
N SER A 73 -0.50 -8.29 -11.87
CA SER A 73 -0.92 -9.53 -11.22
C SER A 73 0.12 -10.64 -11.36
N ASP A 74 0.75 -10.76 -12.53
CA ASP A 74 1.83 -11.71 -12.77
C ASP A 74 3.06 -11.41 -11.90
N LEU A 75 3.51 -10.16 -11.88
CA LEU A 75 4.66 -9.75 -11.07
C LEU A 75 4.39 -9.91 -9.58
N PHE A 76 3.20 -9.54 -9.13
CA PHE A 76 2.78 -9.70 -7.74
C PHE A 76 2.77 -11.17 -7.33
N SER A 77 2.15 -12.03 -8.16
CA SER A 77 2.06 -13.47 -7.90
C SER A 77 3.44 -14.13 -7.90
N ARG A 78 4.32 -13.76 -8.84
CA ARG A 78 5.72 -14.25 -8.86
C ARG A 78 6.49 -13.84 -7.61
N ARG A 79 6.21 -12.66 -7.05
CA ARG A 79 6.95 -12.11 -5.90
C ARG A 79 6.44 -12.63 -4.56
N PHE A 80 5.12 -12.81 -4.41
CA PHE A 80 4.46 -13.15 -3.13
C PHE A 80 3.81 -14.54 -3.11
N GLY A 81 3.82 -15.26 -4.23
CA GLY A 81 3.33 -16.63 -4.33
C GLY A 81 1.81 -16.78 -4.50
N MET A 82 1.05 -15.68 -4.56
CA MET A 82 -0.41 -15.70 -4.72
C MET A 82 -0.92 -14.46 -5.44
N ALA A 83 -2.13 -14.57 -6.00
CA ALA A 83 -2.78 -13.46 -6.70
C ALA A 83 -3.14 -12.30 -5.75
N PRO A 84 -3.19 -11.04 -6.24
CA PRO A 84 -3.57 -9.88 -5.44
C PRO A 84 -4.94 -10.00 -4.74
N SER A 85 -5.92 -10.63 -5.40
CA SER A 85 -7.26 -10.87 -4.84
C SER A 85 -7.21 -11.81 -3.64
N THR A 86 -6.55 -12.97 -3.81
CA THR A 86 -6.34 -13.94 -2.74
C THR A 86 -5.55 -13.34 -1.58
N TYR A 87 -4.53 -12.54 -1.89
CA TYR A 87 -3.75 -11.83 -0.87
C TYR A 87 -4.64 -10.90 -0.04
N ARG A 88 -5.51 -10.12 -0.68
CA ARG A 88 -6.49 -9.27 0.01
C ARG A 88 -7.42 -10.09 0.89
N GLU A 89 -8.03 -11.15 0.37
CA GLU A 89 -8.99 -11.97 1.12
C GLU A 89 -8.35 -12.62 2.36
N MET A 90 -7.10 -13.05 2.26
CA MET A 90 -6.38 -13.69 3.36
C MET A 90 -5.93 -12.71 4.45
N PHE A 91 -5.45 -11.53 4.05
CA PHE A 91 -4.76 -10.61 4.97
C PHE A 91 -5.58 -9.39 5.35
N ARG A 92 -6.69 -9.11 4.66
CA ARG A 92 -7.63 -8.08 5.07
C ARG A 92 -8.43 -8.62 6.25
N PRO A 93 -8.27 -8.05 7.46
CA PRO A 93 -9.01 -8.53 8.61
C PRO A 93 -10.50 -8.43 8.28
N ALA A 94 -11.23 -9.55 8.44
CA ALA A 94 -12.69 -9.56 8.39
C ALA A 94 -13.31 -8.87 9.62
N VAL A 95 -12.62 -7.87 10.17
CA VAL A 95 -13.11 -7.08 11.31
C VAL A 95 -14.19 -6.17 10.75
N ARG A 96 -15.39 -6.74 10.66
CA ARG A 96 -16.60 -5.97 10.88
C ARG A 96 -16.56 -5.62 12.35
N VAL A 97 -16.17 -4.40 12.68
CA VAL A 97 -16.54 -3.85 13.98
C VAL A 97 -18.06 -3.86 13.97
N SER A 98 -18.66 -4.77 14.72
CA SER A 98 -20.08 -4.71 14.99
C SER A 98 -20.36 -3.30 15.54
N ASP A 99 -21.30 -2.59 14.94
CA ASP A 99 -21.72 -1.25 15.41
C ASP A 99 -22.16 -1.27 16.90
N GLU A 100 -22.37 -2.47 17.45
CA GLU A 100 -22.65 -2.73 18.85
C GLU A 100 -21.36 -3.05 19.62
N VAL A 101 -20.89 -2.10 20.42
CA VAL A 101 -19.89 -2.37 21.48
C VAL A 101 -20.61 -3.07 22.63
N PRO A 102 -20.24 -4.31 23.01
CA PRO A 102 -20.85 -4.96 24.17
C PRO A 102 -20.64 -4.12 25.43
N ARG A 103 -21.71 -3.88 26.22
CA ARG A 103 -21.67 -2.99 27.40
C ARG A 103 -20.55 -3.32 28.39
N GLN A 104 -20.12 -4.58 28.46
CA GLN A 104 -19.00 -5.04 29.29
C GLN A 104 -17.65 -4.37 28.96
N PHE A 105 -17.49 -3.78 27.77
CA PHE A 105 -16.29 -3.04 27.36
C PHE A 105 -16.44 -1.52 27.53
N ILE A 106 -17.59 -1.06 28.01
CA ILE A 106 -17.85 0.36 28.32
C ILE A 106 -17.58 0.53 29.82
N PRO A 107 -16.62 1.38 30.25
CA PRO A 107 -16.42 1.67 31.67
C PRO A 107 -17.72 2.13 32.33
N ASP A 108 -17.95 1.75 33.59
CA ASP A 108 -19.22 2.02 34.29
C ASP A 108 -19.61 3.49 34.29
N CYS A 109 -18.64 4.41 34.33
CA CYS A 109 -18.87 5.84 34.25
C CYS A 109 -19.55 6.28 32.93
N PHE A 110 -19.27 5.61 31.81
CA PHE A 110 -19.92 5.88 30.52
C PHE A 110 -21.34 5.29 30.44
N SER A 111 -21.58 4.13 31.06
CA SER A 111 -22.94 3.58 31.19
C SER A 111 -23.84 4.45 32.07
N LEU A 112 -23.31 4.98 33.17
CA LEU A 112 -24.05 5.81 34.14
C LEU A 112 -24.45 7.18 33.57
N MET A 113 -23.67 7.72 32.62
CA MET A 113 -23.90 9.05 32.02
C MET A 113 -24.86 9.02 30.82
N GLY A 114 -25.46 7.87 30.47
CA GLY A 114 -26.61 7.79 29.57
C GLY A 114 -26.33 7.78 28.06
N GLY A 115 -25.11 7.44 27.62
CA GLY A 115 -24.81 7.35 26.20
C GLY A 115 -23.80 6.24 25.88
N ALA A 116 -24.26 5.18 25.18
CA ALA A 116 -23.33 4.42 24.37
C ALA A 116 -22.80 5.39 23.29
N PRO A 117 -21.47 5.56 23.14
CA PRO A 117 -20.93 6.46 22.12
C PRO A 117 -21.37 5.95 20.75
N ASN A 118 -22.14 6.75 20.02
CA ASN A 118 -22.51 6.44 18.64
C ASN A 118 -21.26 6.64 17.76
N LEU A 119 -20.55 5.54 17.49
CA LEU A 119 -19.25 5.57 16.81
C LEU A 119 -19.36 5.80 15.29
N GLN A 120 -20.57 6.00 14.77
CA GLN A 120 -20.82 6.26 13.34
C GLN A 120 -20.50 7.70 12.90
N SER A 121 -20.33 8.67 13.81
CA SER A 121 -20.28 10.08 13.40
C SER A 121 -18.94 10.53 12.79
N ASN A 122 -17.80 9.87 13.06
CA ASN A 122 -16.49 10.49 12.80
C ASN A 122 -15.53 9.74 11.85
N ILE A 123 -15.93 8.62 11.23
CA ILE A 123 -15.02 7.93 10.27
C ILE A 123 -15.14 8.50 8.83
N ARG A 124 -16.20 9.26 8.53
CA ARG A 124 -16.40 9.83 7.18
C ARG A 124 -15.66 11.14 6.90
N GLU A 125 -15.06 11.79 7.89
CA GLU A 125 -14.39 13.10 7.69
C GLU A 125 -12.86 13.02 7.60
N ALA A 126 -12.24 11.87 7.84
CA ALA A 126 -10.78 11.71 7.67
C ALA A 126 -10.33 11.45 6.22
N SER A 127 -11.23 11.64 5.24
CA SER A 127 -10.93 11.50 3.81
C SER A 127 -10.92 12.84 3.04
N LEU A 128 -10.99 13.97 3.76
CA LEU A 128 -10.93 15.32 3.20
C LEU A 128 -10.08 16.25 4.08
N ILE A 129 -8.80 15.89 4.28
CA ILE A 129 -7.70 16.86 4.44
C ILE A 129 -6.47 16.28 3.74
#